data_AF-A0A813ES95-F1
#
_entry.id   AF-A0A813ES95-F1
#
_cell.length_a   1.000
_cell.length_b   1.000
_cell.length_c   1.000
_cell.angle_alpha   90.00
_cell.angle_beta   90.00
_cell.angle_gamma   90.00
#
_symmetry.space_group_name_H-M   'P 1'
#
loop_
_entity.id
_entity.type
_entity.pdbx_description
1 polymer ?
#
loop_
_entity_poly.entity_id
_entity_poly.type
_entity_poly.pdbx_seq_one_letter_code
_entity_poly.pdbx_strand_id
1 'polypeptide(L)'
;ETQTLVPTLRSKCLPSLLLASMFATLGLVHATYDTGDLFVSHASRGGGFVAEGRPIYTMTFFEWVMDVPLMMVLSGYCAMGRPISELSGPVVVTNIYIIFCWASLTTSSATLRWSLIAMSWVMYTWASREMLGWVSNYERTAPQDLPSRSLRPVLSVGLIALFFVYGMVFTASVTGIMDAHSERMFYLCATLTSKLAFSIAFVIIRADEYHQMLTGVLKKVSISNIGMVSIMRGTFDLLLPCTVDA
;
A
#
# COMPACT_ATOMS: atom_id res chain seq x y z
N GLU A 1 -3.75 27.18 23.12
CA GLU A 1 -3.09 26.60 21.91
C GLU A 1 -2.40 25.24 22.10
N THR A 2 -2.42 24.61 23.28
CA THR A 2 -1.83 23.27 23.51
C THR A 2 -2.72 22.08 23.07
N GLN A 3 -3.97 22.32 22.70
CA GLN A 3 -4.92 21.26 22.29
C GLN A 3 -4.71 20.72 20.86
N THR A 4 -3.88 21.36 20.02
CA THR A 4 -3.62 20.90 18.64
C THR A 4 -2.48 19.88 18.51
N LEU A 5 -1.69 19.65 19.57
CA LEU A 5 -0.55 18.72 19.56
C LEU A 5 -0.93 17.23 19.76
N VAL A 6 -2.07 16.96 20.39
CA VAL A 6 -2.55 15.58 20.64
C VAL A 6 -3.17 14.91 19.41
N PRO A 7 -3.98 15.58 18.55
CA PRO A 7 -4.53 14.93 17.35
C PRO A 7 -3.45 14.56 16.31
N THR A 8 -2.34 15.29 16.26
CA THR A 8 -1.20 14.99 15.38
C THR A 8 -0.35 13.80 15.83
N LEU A 9 -0.42 13.38 17.11
CA LEU A 9 0.25 12.17 17.60
C LEU A 9 -0.58 10.90 17.36
N ARG A 10 -1.91 10.99 17.47
CA ARG A 10 -2.81 9.84 17.24
C ARG A 10 -2.80 9.37 15.78
N SER A 11 -2.57 10.26 14.81
CA SER A 11 -2.40 9.89 13.40
C SER A 11 -1.06 9.20 13.10
N LYS A 12 -0.06 9.29 14.00
CA LYS A 12 1.28 8.75 13.75
C LYS A 12 1.43 7.26 14.08
N CYS A 13 0.64 6.73 15.02
CA CYS A 13 0.72 5.32 15.42
C CYS A 13 0.17 4.39 14.32
N LEU A 14 -0.89 4.81 13.62
CA LEU A 14 -1.57 3.97 12.64
C LEU A 14 -0.62 3.46 11.53
N PRO A 15 0.20 4.28 10.86
CA PRO A 15 1.07 3.76 9.80
C PRO A 15 2.15 2.82 10.31
N SER A 16 2.68 3.06 11.52
CA SER A 16 3.64 2.13 12.16
C SER A 16 2.98 0.79 12.51
N LEU A 17 1.73 0.81 12.99
CA LEU A 17 0.95 -0.39 13.28
C LEU A 17 0.61 -1.16 11.99
N LEU A 18 0.20 -0.46 10.93
CA LEU A 18 -0.07 -1.08 9.62
C LEU A 18 1.20 -1.69 9.02
N LEU A 19 2.34 -1.00 9.15
CA LEU A 19 3.64 -1.51 8.69
C LEU A 19 4.07 -2.73 9.51
N ALA A 20 3.93 -2.69 10.83
CA ALA A 20 4.18 -3.84 11.71
C ALA A 20 3.26 -5.02 11.36
N SER A 21 1.99 -4.75 11.05
CA SER A 21 1.04 -5.77 10.58
C SER A 21 1.52 -6.41 9.27
N MET A 22 2.00 -5.62 8.30
CA MET A 22 2.55 -6.16 7.06
C MET A 22 3.81 -7.03 7.29
N PHE A 23 4.69 -6.63 8.22
CA PHE A 23 5.85 -7.46 8.56
C PHE A 23 5.43 -8.74 9.31
N ALA A 24 4.41 -8.67 10.16
CA ALA A 24 3.87 -9.85 10.82
C ALA A 24 3.23 -10.82 9.81
N THR A 25 2.46 -10.32 8.83
CA THR A 25 1.92 -11.18 7.76
C THR A 25 3.03 -11.76 6.90
N LEU A 26 4.07 -10.99 6.56
CA LEU A 26 5.25 -11.50 5.86
C LEU A 26 5.98 -12.60 6.64
N GLY A 27 6.18 -12.42 7.95
CA GLY A 27 6.81 -13.42 8.82
C GLY A 27 5.97 -14.69 8.93
N LEU A 28 4.64 -14.55 9.06
CA LEU A 28 3.72 -15.68 9.08
C LEU A 28 3.73 -16.45 7.76
N VAL A 29 3.75 -15.73 6.63
CA VAL A 29 3.84 -16.33 5.30
C VAL A 29 5.17 -17.06 5.16
N HIS A 30 6.30 -16.44 5.51
CA HIS A 30 7.60 -17.11 5.44
C HIS A 30 7.66 -18.38 6.32
N ALA A 31 7.15 -18.31 7.56
CA ALA A 31 7.11 -19.47 8.45
C ALA A 31 6.20 -20.61 7.93
N THR A 32 5.07 -20.26 7.31
CA THR A 32 4.20 -21.28 6.67
C THR A 32 4.84 -21.85 5.40
N TYR A 33 5.67 -21.08 4.69
CA TYR A 33 6.45 -21.57 3.55
C TYR A 33 7.54 -22.55 3.97
N ASP A 34 8.30 -22.23 5.02
CA ASP A 34 9.43 -23.05 5.48
C ASP A 34 9.00 -24.38 6.11
N THR A 35 7.78 -24.43 6.68
CA THR A 35 7.27 -25.63 7.34
C THR A 35 6.75 -26.71 6.38
N GLY A 36 6.62 -26.42 5.08
CA GLY A 36 6.34 -27.39 4.01
C GLY A 36 4.94 -28.04 4.02
N ASP A 37 4.36 -28.29 5.18
CA ASP A 37 3.14 -29.09 5.38
C ASP A 37 1.84 -28.27 5.38
N LEU A 38 1.93 -26.94 5.42
CA LEU A 38 0.76 -26.05 5.52
C LEU A 38 0.26 -25.50 4.17
N PHE A 39 0.81 -25.97 3.04
CA PHE A 39 0.27 -25.64 1.73
C PHE A 39 -1.05 -26.37 1.51
N VAL A 40 -2.13 -25.78 2.01
CA VAL A 40 -3.49 -26.15 1.61
C VAL A 40 -3.65 -25.77 0.14
N SER A 41 -3.19 -26.69 -0.71
CA SER A 41 -3.49 -26.72 -2.13
C SER A 41 -4.61 -27.71 -2.36
N HIS A 42 -5.53 -27.37 -3.25
CA HIS A 42 -6.52 -28.32 -3.72
C HIS A 42 -6.32 -28.53 -5.21
N ALA A 43 -6.58 -29.76 -5.66
CA ALA A 43 -6.53 -30.09 -7.07
C ALA A 43 -7.66 -29.36 -7.81
N SER A 44 -7.32 -28.66 -8.89
CA SER A 44 -8.31 -28.12 -9.80
C SER A 44 -9.12 -29.26 -10.42
N ARG A 45 -10.44 -29.08 -10.50
CA ARG A 45 -11.36 -30.03 -11.16
C ARG A 45 -11.26 -30.02 -12.69
N GLY A 46 -10.26 -29.36 -13.26
CA GLY A 46 -10.11 -29.20 -14.71
C GLY A 46 -11.18 -28.28 -15.33
N GLY A 47 -11.15 -28.16 -16.65
CA GLY A 47 -12.11 -27.41 -17.45
C GLY A 47 -11.45 -26.34 -18.32
N GLY A 48 -11.96 -26.11 -19.53
CA GLY A 48 -11.34 -25.18 -20.49
C GLY A 48 -9.88 -25.57 -20.79
N PHE A 49 -8.95 -24.63 -20.56
CA PHE A 49 -7.50 -24.81 -20.77
C PHE A 49 -6.72 -25.25 -19.52
N VAL A 50 -7.38 -25.35 -18.35
CA VAL A 50 -6.71 -25.74 -17.10
C VAL A 50 -6.69 -27.26 -16.99
N ALA A 51 -5.49 -27.82 -16.84
CA ALA A 51 -5.32 -29.26 -16.63
C ALA A 51 -5.97 -29.71 -15.31
N GLU A 52 -6.67 -30.83 -15.34
CA GLU A 52 -7.18 -31.48 -14.13
C GLU A 52 -6.00 -31.83 -13.20
N GLY A 53 -6.18 -31.63 -11.90
CA GLY A 53 -5.11 -31.87 -10.93
C GLY A 53 -4.11 -30.74 -10.75
N ARG A 54 -4.20 -29.63 -11.52
CA ARG A 54 -3.34 -28.45 -11.29
C ARG A 54 -3.55 -27.93 -9.85
N PRO A 55 -2.47 -27.72 -9.05
CA PRO A 55 -2.62 -27.24 -7.69
C PRO A 55 -3.12 -25.80 -7.66
N ILE A 56 -4.11 -25.52 -6.83
CA ILE A 56 -4.62 -24.17 -6.57
C ILE A 56 -4.15 -23.73 -5.18
N TYR A 57 -3.35 -22.67 -5.12
CA TYR A 57 -2.76 -22.13 -3.89
C TYR A 57 -3.75 -21.22 -3.14
N THR A 58 -4.80 -21.79 -2.54
CA THR A 58 -5.85 -21.02 -1.85
C THR A 58 -5.31 -20.05 -0.78
N MET A 59 -4.29 -20.46 -0.03
CA MET A 59 -3.70 -19.60 1.02
C MET A 59 -3.15 -18.29 0.48
N THR A 60 -2.66 -18.27 -0.77
CA THR A 60 -2.20 -17.04 -1.42
C THR A 60 -3.33 -16.04 -1.65
N PHE A 61 -4.54 -16.51 -1.97
CA PHE A 61 -5.69 -15.62 -2.13
C PHE A 61 -6.16 -15.05 -0.78
N PHE A 62 -6.14 -15.85 0.29
CA PHE A 62 -6.42 -15.35 1.63
C PHE A 62 -5.40 -14.31 2.10
N GLU A 63 -4.11 -14.56 1.85
CA GLU A 63 -3.06 -13.58 2.09
C GLU A 63 -3.35 -12.28 1.33
N TRP A 64 -3.67 -12.35 0.03
CA TRP A 64 -3.96 -11.16 -0.77
C TRP A 64 -5.18 -10.39 -0.26
N VAL A 65 -6.25 -11.06 0.16
CA VAL A 65 -7.44 -10.40 0.74
C VAL A 65 -7.10 -9.61 2.00
N MET A 66 -6.07 -10.01 2.75
CA MET A 66 -5.62 -9.29 3.95
C MET A 66 -4.61 -8.19 3.63
N ASP A 67 -3.60 -8.49 2.80
CA ASP A 67 -2.47 -7.60 2.57
C ASP A 67 -2.77 -6.48 1.57
N VAL A 68 -3.57 -6.76 0.53
CA VAL A 68 -3.88 -5.76 -0.49
C VAL A 68 -4.60 -4.54 0.10
N PRO A 69 -5.65 -4.70 0.96
CA PRO A 69 -6.25 -3.58 1.65
C PRO A 69 -5.27 -2.78 2.51
N LEU A 70 -4.36 -3.45 3.21
CA LEU A 70 -3.33 -2.79 4.03
C LEU A 70 -2.43 -1.91 3.17
N MET A 71 -1.95 -2.43 2.03
CA MET A 71 -1.11 -1.67 1.09
C MET A 71 -1.87 -0.49 0.46
N MET A 72 -3.14 -0.67 0.12
CA MET A 72 -3.98 0.41 -0.42
C MET A 72 -4.25 1.50 0.62
N VAL A 73 -4.52 1.13 1.88
CA VAL A 73 -4.70 2.10 2.98
C VAL A 73 -3.40 2.83 3.26
N LEU A 74 -2.27 2.13 3.30
CA LEU A 74 -0.97 2.75 3.46
C LEU A 74 -0.70 3.77 2.33
N SER A 75 -0.82 3.37 1.07
CA SER A 75 -0.54 4.26 -0.07
C SER A 75 -1.54 5.43 -0.19
N GLY A 76 -2.85 5.18 -0.06
CA GLY A 76 -3.87 6.20 -0.21
C GLY A 76 -3.99 7.12 1.02
N TYR A 77 -4.23 6.54 2.19
CA TYR A 77 -4.52 7.30 3.41
C TYR A 77 -3.22 7.77 4.06
N CYS A 78 -2.25 6.87 4.29
CA CYS A 78 -1.05 7.23 5.04
C CYS A 78 -0.04 8.04 4.20
N ALA A 79 0.19 7.67 2.94
CA ALA A 79 1.13 8.39 2.07
C ALA A 79 0.49 9.60 1.39
N MET A 80 -0.72 9.51 0.84
CA MET A 80 -1.33 10.64 0.10
C MET A 80 -2.34 11.47 0.89
N GLY A 81 -2.68 11.09 2.13
CA GLY A 81 -3.64 11.83 2.95
C GLY A 81 -5.07 11.81 2.41
N ARG A 82 -5.43 10.82 1.58
CA ARG A 82 -6.78 10.70 1.00
C ARG A 82 -7.79 10.30 2.08
N PRO A 83 -9.02 10.83 2.09
CA PRO A 83 -10.02 10.46 3.08
C PRO A 83 -10.49 9.01 2.88
N ILE A 84 -10.78 8.29 3.97
CA ILE A 84 -11.18 6.87 3.94
C ILE A 84 -12.40 6.62 3.05
N SER A 85 -13.31 7.59 2.94
CA SER A 85 -14.47 7.52 2.05
C SER A 85 -14.11 7.41 0.57
N GLU A 86 -12.97 7.98 0.14
CA GLU A 86 -12.46 7.84 -1.23
C GLU A 86 -11.68 6.53 -1.43
N LEU A 87 -11.14 5.94 -0.35
CA LEU A 87 -10.40 4.68 -0.41
C LEU A 87 -11.28 3.45 -0.42
N SER A 88 -12.42 3.49 0.29
CA SER A 88 -13.24 2.31 0.56
C SER A 88 -13.74 1.65 -0.73
N GLY A 89 -14.11 2.44 -1.73
CA GLY A 89 -14.54 1.95 -3.05
C GLY A 89 -13.52 1.03 -3.70
N PRO A 90 -12.32 1.52 -4.07
CA PRO A 90 -11.28 0.71 -4.71
C PRO A 90 -10.83 -0.47 -3.86
N VAL A 91 -10.75 -0.31 -2.54
CA VAL A 91 -10.36 -1.40 -1.62
C VAL A 91 -11.39 -2.54 -1.65
N VAL A 92 -12.69 -2.22 -1.58
CA VAL A 92 -13.76 -3.21 -1.61
C VAL A 92 -13.83 -3.88 -2.99
N VAL A 93 -13.81 -3.10 -4.07
CA VAL A 93 -13.79 -3.62 -5.45
C VAL A 93 -12.61 -4.56 -5.67
N THR A 94 -11.44 -4.21 -5.12
CA THR A 94 -10.22 -5.01 -5.20
C THR A 94 -10.37 -6.37 -4.52
N ASN A 95 -10.88 -6.40 -3.30
CA ASN A 95 -11.15 -7.67 -2.61
C ASN A 95 -12.16 -8.53 -3.35
N ILE A 96 -13.24 -7.93 -3.87
CA ILE A 96 -14.27 -8.68 -4.60
C ILE A 96 -13.67 -9.35 -5.84
N TYR A 97 -12.86 -8.64 -6.63
CA TYR A 97 -12.28 -9.27 -7.82
C TYR A 97 -11.22 -10.32 -7.47
N ILE A 98 -10.51 -10.20 -6.35
CA ILE A 98 -9.60 -11.25 -5.85
C ILE A 98 -10.40 -12.53 -5.55
N ILE A 99 -11.56 -12.39 -4.89
CA ILE A 99 -12.48 -13.51 -4.61
C ILE A 99 -13.02 -14.10 -5.92
N PHE A 100 -13.33 -13.28 -6.93
CA PHE A 100 -13.76 -13.77 -8.25
C PHE A 100 -12.64 -14.55 -8.96
N CYS A 101 -11.40 -14.07 -8.90
CA CYS A 101 -10.25 -14.81 -9.44
C CYS A 101 -10.11 -16.17 -8.76
N TRP A 102 -10.19 -16.22 -7.42
CA TRP A 102 -10.18 -17.48 -6.67
C TRP A 102 -11.34 -18.40 -7.05
N ALA A 103 -12.58 -17.89 -7.09
CA ALA A 103 -13.78 -18.65 -7.45
C ALA A 103 -13.72 -19.18 -8.90
N SER A 104 -13.05 -18.46 -9.80
CA SER A 104 -12.88 -18.92 -11.18
C SER A 104 -12.00 -20.19 -11.25
N LEU A 105 -11.02 -20.35 -10.34
CA LEU A 105 -10.18 -21.54 -10.26
C LEU A 105 -10.92 -22.75 -9.69
N THR A 106 -11.87 -22.54 -8.78
CA THR A 106 -12.64 -23.62 -8.14
C THR A 106 -13.83 -24.10 -8.98
N THR A 107 -14.25 -23.30 -9.95
CA THR A 107 -15.39 -23.58 -10.83
C THR A 107 -15.02 -24.56 -11.95
N SER A 108 -15.83 -25.60 -12.19
CA SER A 108 -15.64 -26.54 -13.32
C SER A 108 -16.18 -26.03 -14.67
N SER A 109 -17.18 -25.14 -14.64
CA SER A 109 -17.79 -24.57 -15.86
C SER A 109 -16.85 -23.55 -16.53
N ALA A 110 -16.45 -23.83 -17.77
CA ALA A 110 -15.57 -22.96 -18.55
C ALA A 110 -16.18 -21.57 -18.79
N THR A 111 -17.47 -21.51 -19.12
CA THR A 111 -18.19 -20.24 -19.36
C THR A 111 -18.21 -19.37 -18.11
N LEU A 112 -18.56 -19.96 -16.96
CA LEU A 112 -18.58 -19.23 -15.69
C LEU A 112 -17.17 -18.76 -15.32
N ARG A 113 -16.16 -19.61 -15.46
CA ARG A 113 -14.76 -19.25 -15.21
C ARG A 113 -14.32 -18.02 -16.01
N TRP A 114 -14.51 -18.05 -17.34
CA TRP A 114 -14.12 -16.92 -18.18
C TRP A 114 -14.94 -15.66 -17.91
N SER A 115 -16.22 -15.80 -17.55
CA SER A 115 -17.04 -14.65 -17.15
C SER A 115 -16.54 -14.00 -15.85
N LEU A 116 -16.12 -14.79 -14.86
CA LEU A 116 -15.51 -14.29 -13.62
C LEU A 116 -14.19 -13.57 -13.89
N ILE A 117 -13.32 -14.16 -14.72
CA ILE A 117 -12.03 -13.55 -15.09
C ILE A 117 -12.25 -12.22 -15.82
N ALA A 118 -13.16 -12.18 -16.79
CA ALA A 118 -13.49 -10.95 -17.52
C ALA A 118 -14.06 -9.87 -16.59
N MET A 119 -14.94 -10.26 -15.66
CA MET A 119 -15.49 -9.37 -14.65
C MET A 119 -14.39 -8.82 -13.73
N SER A 120 -13.44 -9.66 -13.31
CA SER A 120 -12.29 -9.21 -12.51
C SER A 120 -11.44 -8.16 -13.25
N TRP A 121 -11.21 -8.31 -14.55
CA TRP A 121 -10.49 -7.30 -15.35
C TRP A 121 -11.23 -5.96 -15.45
N VAL A 122 -12.55 -6.00 -15.60
CA VAL A 122 -13.38 -4.78 -15.60
C VAL A 122 -13.30 -4.09 -14.24
N MET A 123 -13.44 -4.85 -13.15
CA MET A 123 -13.33 -4.33 -11.78
C MET A 123 -11.94 -3.78 -11.46
N TYR A 124 -10.88 -4.45 -11.91
CA TYR A 124 -9.50 -3.96 -11.82
C TYR A 124 -9.34 -2.62 -12.54
N THR A 125 -9.85 -2.50 -13.76
CA THR A 125 -9.75 -1.26 -14.55
C THR A 125 -10.49 -0.11 -13.87
N TRP A 126 -11.66 -0.39 -13.30
CA TRP A 126 -12.43 0.58 -12.52
C TRP A 126 -11.67 1.02 -11.26
N ALA A 127 -11.23 0.08 -10.42
CA ALA A 127 -10.47 0.39 -9.21
C ALA A 127 -9.19 1.19 -9.54
N SER A 128 -8.47 0.81 -10.59
CA SER A 128 -7.26 1.50 -11.05
C SER A 128 -7.53 2.95 -11.48
N ARG A 129 -8.66 3.20 -12.16
CA ARG A 129 -9.07 4.56 -12.54
C ARG A 129 -9.30 5.44 -11.31
N GLU A 130 -9.95 4.92 -10.28
CA GLU A 130 -10.17 5.66 -9.03
C GLU A 130 -8.84 5.93 -8.29
N MET A 131 -7.94 4.95 -8.25
CA MET A 131 -6.59 5.13 -7.68
C MET A 131 -5.76 6.18 -8.43
N LEU A 132 -5.85 6.25 -9.77
CA LEU A 132 -5.25 7.34 -10.55
C LEU A 132 -5.89 8.70 -10.24
N GLY A 133 -7.19 8.71 -9.93
CA GLY A 133 -7.89 9.88 -9.41
C GLY A 133 -7.26 10.39 -8.11
N TRP A 134 -6.86 9.50 -7.20
CA TRP A 134 -6.14 9.87 -5.98
C TRP A 134 -4.83 10.60 -6.28
N VAL A 135 -4.06 10.07 -7.23
CA VAL A 135 -2.77 10.64 -7.66
C VAL A 135 -2.98 12.03 -8.29
N SER A 136 -3.93 12.16 -9.21
CA SER A 136 -4.26 13.45 -9.84
C SER A 136 -4.73 14.48 -8.81
N ASN A 137 -5.57 14.08 -7.86
CA ASN A 137 -6.03 14.99 -6.81
C ASN A 137 -4.89 15.35 -5.85
N TYR A 138 -3.99 14.41 -5.55
CA TYR A 138 -2.80 14.65 -4.75
C TYR A 138 -1.86 15.68 -5.37
N GLU A 139 -1.55 15.54 -6.64
CA GLU A 139 -0.72 16.52 -7.34
C GLU A 139 -1.31 17.93 -7.33
N ARG A 140 -2.65 18.05 -7.39
CA ARG A 140 -3.34 19.34 -7.38
C ARG A 140 -3.43 19.98 -5.99
N THR A 141 -3.61 19.19 -4.94
CA THR A 141 -3.91 19.70 -3.59
C THR A 141 -2.70 19.71 -2.65
N ALA A 142 -1.66 18.92 -2.92
CA ALA A 142 -0.53 18.79 -2.00
C ALA A 142 0.38 20.03 -2.02
N PRO A 143 0.79 20.55 -0.85
CA PRO A 143 1.80 21.61 -0.75
C PRO A 143 3.09 21.23 -1.49
N GLN A 144 3.76 22.21 -2.09
CA GLN A 144 5.00 21.97 -2.86
C GLN A 144 6.18 21.59 -1.97
N ASP A 145 6.18 22.03 -0.72
CA ASP A 145 7.20 21.79 0.31
C ASP A 145 7.00 20.46 1.06
N LEU A 146 5.96 19.68 0.70
CA LEU A 146 5.66 18.43 1.40
C LEU A 146 6.82 17.43 1.26
N PRO A 147 7.27 16.80 2.37
CA PRO A 147 8.35 15.82 2.35
C PRO A 147 7.99 14.64 1.46
N SER A 148 8.95 14.26 0.62
CA SER A 148 8.84 13.12 -0.30
C SER A 148 7.60 13.18 -1.20
N ARG A 149 7.19 14.39 -1.62
CA ARG A 149 6.02 14.64 -2.48
C ARG A 149 5.99 13.74 -3.72
N SER A 150 7.12 13.54 -4.38
CA SER A 150 7.23 12.73 -5.60
C SER A 150 7.12 11.21 -5.36
N LEU A 151 7.52 10.73 -4.19
CA LEU A 151 7.53 9.29 -3.88
C LEU A 151 6.14 8.76 -3.53
N ARG A 152 5.28 9.59 -2.93
CA ARG A 152 3.92 9.23 -2.52
C ARG A 152 3.02 8.74 -3.67
N PRO A 153 2.89 9.46 -4.80
CA PRO A 153 2.07 8.98 -5.92
C PRO A 153 2.68 7.75 -6.61
N VAL A 154 4.02 7.59 -6.58
CA VAL A 154 4.70 6.41 -7.11
C VAL A 154 4.26 5.14 -6.40
N LEU A 155 3.93 5.19 -5.10
CA LEU A 155 3.39 4.03 -4.38
C LEU A 155 2.05 3.56 -4.95
N SER A 156 1.12 4.48 -5.21
CA SER A 156 -0.18 4.12 -5.76
C SER A 156 -0.10 3.67 -7.21
N VAL A 157 0.69 4.36 -8.04
CA VAL A 157 0.94 3.92 -9.43
C VAL A 157 1.64 2.56 -9.46
N GLY A 158 2.60 2.35 -8.54
CA GLY A 158 3.29 1.09 -8.34
C GLY A 158 2.34 -0.05 -7.98
N LEU A 159 1.35 0.18 -7.11
CA LEU A 159 0.31 -0.82 -6.81
C LEU A 159 -0.52 -1.19 -8.03
N ILE A 160 -0.94 -0.20 -8.82
CA ILE A 160 -1.73 -0.44 -10.04
C ILE A 160 -0.94 -1.32 -11.02
N ALA A 161 0.33 -0.99 -11.24
CA ALA A 161 1.22 -1.75 -12.10
C ALA A 161 1.49 -3.16 -11.54
N LEU A 162 1.69 -3.28 -10.24
CA LEU A 162 1.89 -4.57 -9.58
C LEU A 162 0.66 -5.47 -9.78
N PHE A 163 -0.54 -4.97 -9.49
CA PHE A 163 -1.80 -5.71 -9.67
C PHE A 163 -2.04 -6.09 -11.13
N PHE A 164 -1.65 -5.24 -12.08
CA PHE A 164 -1.68 -5.58 -13.51
C PHE A 164 -0.83 -6.83 -13.78
N VAL A 165 0.42 -6.85 -13.29
CA VAL A 165 1.34 -7.97 -13.50
C VAL A 165 0.79 -9.24 -12.84
N TYR A 166 0.25 -9.18 -11.62
CA TYR A 166 -0.42 -10.32 -10.99
C TYR A 166 -1.60 -10.83 -11.84
N GLY A 167 -2.42 -9.94 -12.40
CA GLY A 167 -3.51 -10.29 -13.31
C GLY A 167 -3.02 -10.98 -14.57
N MET A 168 -1.94 -10.49 -15.18
CA MET A 168 -1.32 -11.11 -16.36
C MET A 168 -0.81 -12.50 -16.06
N VAL A 169 -0.05 -12.67 -14.98
CA VAL A 169 0.47 -13.97 -14.52
C VAL A 169 -0.67 -14.94 -14.22
N PHE A 170 -1.72 -14.49 -13.55
CA PHE A 170 -2.92 -15.28 -13.30
C PHE A 170 -3.58 -15.74 -14.61
N THR A 171 -3.78 -14.84 -15.58
CA THR A 171 -4.35 -15.25 -16.89
C THR A 171 -3.43 -16.20 -17.67
N ALA A 172 -2.12 -16.02 -17.61
CA ALA A 172 -1.14 -16.92 -18.23
C ALA A 172 -1.16 -18.31 -17.57
N SER A 173 -1.37 -18.37 -16.26
CA SER A 173 -1.57 -19.63 -15.52
C SER A 173 -2.85 -20.34 -15.96
N VAL A 174 -3.99 -19.64 -15.99
CA VAL A 174 -5.30 -20.21 -16.36
C VAL A 174 -5.33 -20.69 -17.80
N THR A 175 -4.63 -20.02 -18.70
CA THR A 175 -4.49 -20.45 -20.12
C THR A 175 -3.52 -21.60 -20.32
N GLY A 176 -2.79 -22.00 -19.28
CA GLY A 176 -1.78 -23.07 -19.36
C GLY A 176 -0.46 -22.63 -20.00
N ILE A 177 -0.28 -21.33 -20.29
CA ILE A 177 0.98 -20.78 -20.81
C ILE A 177 2.08 -20.89 -19.75
N MET A 178 1.73 -20.73 -18.48
CA MET A 178 2.65 -20.81 -17.34
C MET A 178 2.37 -22.03 -16.47
N ASP A 179 3.41 -22.79 -16.13
CA ASP A 179 3.32 -23.93 -15.24
C ASP A 179 3.09 -23.51 -13.78
N ALA A 180 2.62 -24.45 -12.97
CA ALA A 180 2.26 -24.16 -11.57
C ALA A 180 3.48 -23.83 -10.70
N HIS A 181 4.65 -24.38 -11.02
CA HIS A 181 5.87 -24.13 -10.25
C HIS A 181 6.37 -22.70 -10.52
N SER A 182 6.47 -22.28 -11.77
CA SER A 182 6.82 -20.90 -12.14
C SER A 182 5.81 -19.89 -11.61
N GLU A 183 4.52 -20.20 -11.66
CA GLU A 183 3.47 -19.36 -11.05
C GLU A 183 3.73 -19.11 -9.57
N ARG A 184 3.97 -20.19 -8.82
CA ARG A 184 4.23 -20.13 -7.38
C ARG A 184 5.49 -19.33 -7.08
N MET A 185 6.58 -19.60 -7.80
CA MET A 185 7.83 -18.88 -7.63
C MET A 185 7.65 -17.39 -7.93
N PHE A 186 6.91 -17.05 -8.98
CA PHE A 186 6.60 -15.66 -9.30
C PHE A 186 5.84 -14.99 -8.17
N TYR A 187 4.74 -15.58 -7.67
CA TYR A 187 3.96 -14.98 -6.60
C TYR A 187 4.78 -14.81 -5.32
N LEU A 188 5.61 -15.78 -4.96
CA LEU A 188 6.48 -15.68 -3.79
C LEU A 188 7.47 -14.51 -3.93
N CYS A 189 8.20 -14.45 -5.05
CA CYS A 189 9.18 -13.40 -5.31
C CYS A 189 8.52 -12.02 -5.40
N ALA A 190 7.40 -11.90 -6.11
CA ALA A 190 6.67 -10.65 -6.29
C ALA A 190 6.08 -10.15 -4.95
N THR A 191 5.54 -11.04 -4.13
CA THR A 191 4.96 -10.69 -2.82
C THR A 191 6.05 -10.21 -1.87
N LEU A 192 7.18 -10.92 -1.78
CA LEU A 192 8.31 -10.50 -0.96
C LEU A 192 8.86 -9.15 -1.42
N THR A 193 9.14 -9.02 -2.73
CA THR A 193 9.76 -7.82 -3.31
C THR A 193 8.86 -6.61 -3.14
N SER A 194 7.56 -6.75 -3.42
CA SER A 194 6.60 -5.65 -3.28
C SER A 194 6.46 -5.22 -1.82
N LYS A 195 6.25 -6.14 -0.88
CA LYS A 195 6.16 -5.80 0.55
C LYS A 195 7.42 -5.09 1.05
N LEU A 196 8.60 -5.58 0.69
CA LEU A 196 9.88 -4.93 1.05
C LEU A 196 10.01 -3.54 0.43
N ALA A 197 9.73 -3.41 -0.88
CA ALA A 197 9.83 -2.13 -1.57
C ALA A 197 8.87 -1.07 -0.99
N PHE A 198 7.62 -1.46 -0.70
CA PHE A 198 6.64 -0.59 -0.05
C PHE A 198 7.10 -0.20 1.35
N SER A 199 7.56 -1.15 2.17
CA SER A 199 8.05 -0.86 3.51
C SER A 199 9.23 0.12 3.49
N ILE A 200 10.20 -0.07 2.60
CA ILE A 200 11.34 0.85 2.44
C ILE A 200 10.86 2.24 2.05
N ALA A 201 9.97 2.35 1.06
CA ALA A 201 9.44 3.63 0.63
C ALA A 201 8.69 4.35 1.76
N PHE A 202 7.90 3.64 2.56
CA PHE A 202 7.25 4.20 3.74
C PHE A 202 8.24 4.68 4.81
N VAL A 203 9.29 3.90 5.07
CA VAL A 203 10.35 4.30 6.00
C VAL A 203 11.03 5.59 5.52
N ILE A 204 11.30 5.73 4.22
CA ILE A 204 11.89 6.95 3.63
C ILE A 204 10.94 8.14 3.82
N ILE A 205 9.66 8.01 3.44
CA ILE A 205 8.66 9.07 3.61
C ILE A 205 8.59 9.52 5.09
N ARG A 206 8.59 8.56 6.01
CA ARG A 206 8.55 8.86 7.45
C ARG A 206 9.83 9.53 7.94
N ALA A 207 10.99 9.04 7.53
CA ALA A 207 12.27 9.63 7.92
C ALA A 207 12.36 11.10 7.50
N ASP A 208 11.89 11.42 6.29
CA ASP A 208 11.83 12.79 5.77
C ASP A 208 10.84 13.67 6.57
N GLU A 209 9.63 13.16 6.86
CA GLU A 209 8.66 13.84 7.74
C GLU A 209 9.23 14.13 9.13
N TYR A 210 9.93 13.17 9.74
CA TYR A 210 10.56 13.35 11.04
C TYR A 210 11.71 14.36 10.99
N HIS A 211 12.52 14.34 9.94
CA HIS A 211 13.62 15.29 9.76
C HIS A 211 13.12 16.73 9.64
N GLN A 212 12.09 16.96 8.82
CA GLN A 212 11.47 18.28 8.69
C GLN A 212 10.83 18.76 10.01
N MET A 213 10.16 17.86 10.74
CA MET A 213 9.59 18.19 12.05
C MET A 213 10.67 18.58 13.06
N LEU A 214 11.76 17.81 13.14
CA LEU A 214 12.85 18.06 14.07
C LEU A 214 13.56 19.38 13.75
N THR A 215 13.87 19.64 12.48
CA THR A 215 14.47 20.90 12.05
C THR A 215 13.55 22.10 12.31
N GLY A 216 12.23 21.93 12.15
CA GLY A 216 11.24 22.94 12.52
C GLY A 216 11.24 23.26 14.03
N VAL A 217 11.27 22.23 14.88
CA VAL A 217 11.37 22.40 16.34
C VAL A 217 12.69 23.06 16.73
N LEU A 218 13.82 22.61 16.16
CA LEU A 218 15.13 23.19 16.42
C LEU A 218 15.20 24.68 16.03
N LYS A 219 14.61 25.07 14.89
CA LYS A 219 14.50 26.48 14.51
C LYS A 219 13.71 27.29 15.53
N LYS A 220 12.55 26.78 15.97
CA LYS A 220 11.72 27.45 16.99
C LYS A 220 12.44 27.59 18.32
N VAL A 221 13.12 26.55 18.78
CA VAL A 221 13.92 26.57 20.02
C VAL A 221 15.11 27.52 19.89
N SER A 222 15.79 27.53 18.75
CA SER A 222 16.91 28.46 18.49
C SER A 222 16.45 29.91 18.53
N ILE A 223 15.34 30.25 17.87
CA ILE A 223 14.76 31.60 17.89
C ILE A 223 14.35 32.00 19.32
N SER A 224 13.69 31.09 20.05
CA SER A 224 13.30 31.32 21.44
C SER A 224 14.51 31.57 22.36
N ASN A 225 15.56 30.76 22.20
CA ASN A 225 16.79 30.89 22.98
C ASN A 225 17.52 32.21 22.67
N ILE A 226 17.60 32.59 21.39
CA ILE A 226 18.17 33.89 20.98
C ILE A 226 17.37 35.05 21.59
N GLY A 227 16.04 34.98 21.56
CA GLY A 227 15.16 35.97 22.20
C GLY A 227 15.40 36.07 23.71
N MET A 228 15.47 34.94 24.41
CA MET A 228 15.74 34.91 25.85
C MET A 228 17.12 35.50 26.20
N VAL A 229 18.15 35.16 25.43
CA VAL A 229 19.51 35.71 25.62
C VAL A 229 19.54 37.21 25.36
N SER A 230 18.81 37.70 24.35
CA SER A 230 18.72 39.14 24.06
C SER A 230 18.06 39.91 25.21
N ILE A 231 16.99 39.37 25.78
CA ILE A 231 16.30 39.93 26.96
C ILE A 231 17.24 39.96 28.16
N MET A 232 17.94 38.86 28.45
CA MET A 232 18.87 38.79 29.58
C MET A 232 20.07 39.75 29.45
N ARG A 233 20.50 40.04 28.22
CA ARG A 233 21.62 40.97 27.97
C ARG A 233 21.20 42.45 27.97
N GLY A 234 19.90 42.76 28.04
CA GLY A 234 19.39 44.14 27.96
C GLY A 234 19.67 44.82 26.61
N THR A 235 20.13 44.06 25.61
CA THR A 235 20.34 44.53 24.24
C THR A 235 19.05 44.35 23.47
N PHE A 236 18.35 45.45 23.20
CA PHE A 236 17.11 45.48 22.41
C PHE A 236 17.36 45.72 20.91
N ASP A 237 18.61 45.70 20.47
CA ASP A 237 18.97 45.88 19.05
C ASP A 237 18.61 44.67 18.17
N LEU A 238 18.07 43.60 18.76
CA LEU A 238 17.66 42.43 18.02
C LEU A 238 16.22 42.62 17.49
N LEU A 239 16.12 43.05 16.23
CA LEU A 239 14.89 42.98 15.45
C LEU A 239 14.44 41.52 15.36
N LEU A 240 13.47 41.13 16.19
CA LEU A 240 12.73 39.89 15.98
C LEU A 240 12.04 40.01 14.61
N PRO A 241 12.32 39.13 13.63
CA PRO A 241 11.54 39.11 12.41
C PRO A 241 10.12 38.68 12.79
N CYS A 242 9.24 39.66 12.97
CA CYS A 242 7.81 39.43 13.02
C CYS A 242 7.40 38.99 11.61
N THR A 243 7.38 37.69 11.35
CA THR A 243 6.63 37.16 10.21
C THR A 243 5.16 37.42 10.52
N VAL A 244 4.58 38.38 9.82
CA VAL A 244 3.12 38.54 9.79
C VAL A 244 2.61 37.32 9.02
N ASP A 245 2.01 36.37 9.74
CA ASP A 245 1.29 35.26 9.11
C ASP A 245 0.14 35.88 8.30
N ALA A 246 0.25 35.81 6.98
CA ALA A 246 -0.74 36.28 6.01
C ALA A 246 -1.72 35.17 5.64
#